data_AF-A0A354QQA4-F1
#
_entry.id   AF-A0A354QQA4-F1
#
_cell.length_a   1.000
_cell.length_b   1.000
_cell.length_c   1.000
_cell.angle_alpha   90.00
_cell.angle_beta   90.00
_cell.angle_gamma   90.00
#
_symmetry.space_group_name_H-M   'P 1'
#
loop_
_entity.id
_entity.type
_entity.pdbx_description
1 polymer ?
#
loop_
_entity_poly.entity_id
_entity_poly.type
_entity_poly.pdbx_seq_one_letter_code
_entity_poly.pdbx_strand_id
1 'polypeptide(L)'
;GQPFFLDACLRKDLRAQYAILKIDEQGLADVDFRRVAYDVNKELELAREYKLPYYEVYYESLVNGIHHTHNHDLLRAISEQEDYVAHLKEFFEK
;
A
#
# COMPACT_ATOMS: atom_id res chain seq x y z
N GLY A 1 -7.84 -0.50 -5.05
CA GLY A 1 -6.41 -0.60 -4.69
C GLY A 1 -5.79 0.79 -4.70
N GLN A 2 -4.64 0.98 -4.06
CA GLN A 2 -3.88 2.23 -4.19
C GLN A 2 -3.24 2.29 -5.59
N PRO A 3 -3.28 3.45 -6.28
CA PRO A 3 -2.66 3.56 -7.58
C PRO A 3 -1.13 3.61 -7.49
N PHE A 4 -0.46 2.82 -8.33
CA PHE A 4 0.99 2.80 -8.47
C PHE A 4 1.39 3.66 -9.68
N PHE A 5 2.08 4.77 -9.43
CA PHE A 5 2.60 5.64 -10.48
C PHE A 5 4.11 5.80 -10.35
N LEU A 6 4.84 5.62 -11.45
CA LEU A 6 6.29 5.89 -11.49
C LEU A 6 6.58 7.40 -11.63
N ASP A 7 5.69 8.13 -12.30
CA ASP A 7 5.81 9.57 -12.54
C ASP A 7 5.26 10.37 -11.35
N ALA A 8 6.06 11.30 -10.83
CA ALA A 8 5.69 12.17 -9.72
C ALA A 8 4.48 13.08 -10.03
N CYS A 9 4.25 13.45 -11.28
CA CYS A 9 3.10 14.25 -11.69
C CYS A 9 1.77 13.48 -11.55
N LEU A 10 1.80 12.16 -11.71
CA LEU A 10 0.62 11.30 -11.61
C LEU A 10 0.31 10.87 -10.16
N ARG A 11 1.29 10.98 -9.25
CA ARG A 11 1.13 10.70 -7.80
C ARG A 11 0.31 11.73 -7.03
N LYS A 12 -0.15 12.81 -7.67
CA LYS A 12 -0.92 13.87 -7.00
C LYS A 12 -2.31 13.41 -6.53
N ASP A 13 -2.82 12.30 -7.07
CA ASP A 13 -4.11 11.72 -6.68
C ASP A 13 -3.96 10.25 -6.26
N LEU A 14 -3.84 10.05 -4.94
CA LEU A 14 -3.64 8.74 -4.30
C LEU A 14 -4.94 8.09 -3.83
N ARG A 15 -6.10 8.61 -4.27
CA ARG A 15 -7.40 7.99 -3.98
C ARG A 15 -7.41 6.55 -4.47
N ALA A 16 -8.12 5.69 -3.74
CA ALA A 16 -8.26 4.29 -4.15
C ALA A 16 -8.91 4.22 -5.53
N GLN A 17 -8.31 3.45 -6.44
CA GLN A 17 -8.77 3.29 -7.81
C GLN A 17 -9.26 1.86 -8.04
N TYR A 18 -10.36 1.74 -8.78
CA TYR A 18 -10.89 0.46 -9.25
C TYR A 18 -11.70 0.67 -10.54
N ALA A 19 -11.92 -0.41 -11.28
CA ALA A 19 -12.73 -0.42 -12.48
C ALA A 19 -13.91 -1.39 -12.31
N ILE A 20 -15.09 -0.99 -12.79
CA ILE A 20 -16.26 -1.85 -12.91
C ILE A 20 -16.44 -2.17 -14.38
N LEU A 21 -16.30 -3.45 -14.74
CA LEU A 21 -16.55 -3.94 -16.08
C LEU A 21 -17.98 -4.44 -16.17
N LYS A 22 -18.77 -3.90 -17.10
CA LYS A 22 -20.08 -4.46 -17.45
C LYS A 22 -19.93 -5.26 -18.72
N ILE A 23 -20.38 -6.51 -18.66
CA ILE A 23 -20.34 -7.44 -19.79
C ILE A 23 -21.79 -7.87 -20.05
N ASP A 24 -22.22 -7.78 -21.30
CA ASP A 24 -23.55 -8.21 -21.76
C ASP A 24 -23.43 -9.32 -22.83
N GLU A 25 -24.55 -9.71 -23.44
CA GLU A 25 -24.61 -10.77 -24.44
C GLU A 25 -23.79 -10.47 -25.72
N GLN A 26 -23.42 -9.22 -25.97
CA GLN A 26 -22.62 -8.78 -27.12
C GLN A 26 -21.13 -8.61 -26.75
N GLY A 27 -20.77 -8.75 -25.47
CA GLY A 27 -19.40 -8.68 -24.98
C GLY A 27 -19.20 -7.57 -23.94
N LEU A 28 -18.11 -6.81 -24.06
CA LEU A 28 -17.81 -5.72 -23.11
C LEU A 28 -18.71 -4.52 -23.37
N ALA A 29 -19.70 -4.32 -22.50
CA ALA A 29 -20.70 -3.27 -22.62
C ALA A 29 -20.20 -1.91 -22.10
N ASP A 30 -19.44 -1.91 -20.98
CA ASP A 30 -19.02 -0.68 -20.31
C ASP A 30 -17.81 -0.90 -19.40
N VAL A 31 -17.03 0.15 -19.18
CA VAL A 31 -15.91 0.20 -18.24
C VAL A 31 -15.98 1.50 -17.44
N ASP A 32 -16.31 1.40 -16.16
CA ASP A 32 -16.42 2.54 -15.25
C ASP A 32 -15.21 2.59 -14.32
N PHE A 33 -14.33 3.59 -14.52
CA PHE A 33 -13.17 3.84 -13.68
C PHE A 33 -13.53 4.79 -12.54
N ARG A 34 -13.42 4.31 -11.30
CA ARG A 34 -13.78 5.08 -10.10
C ARG A 34 -12.58 5.37 -9.23
N ARG A 35 -12.61 6.57 -8.63
CA ARG A 35 -11.67 7.01 -7.59
C ARG A 35 -12.45 7.34 -6.33
N VAL A 36 -12.05 6.77 -5.20
CA VAL A 36 -12.74 6.93 -3.92
C VAL A 36 -11.78 7.53 -2.89
N ALA A 37 -12.20 8.65 -2.31
CA ALA A 37 -11.50 9.24 -1.18
C ALA A 37 -11.74 8.40 0.07
N TYR A 38 -10.69 8.21 0.86
CA TYR A 38 -10.73 7.58 2.18
C TYR A 38 -9.85 8.40 3.11
N ASP A 39 -10.05 8.22 4.42
CA ASP A 39 -9.27 8.93 5.42
C ASP A 39 -7.91 8.25 5.65
N VAL A 40 -6.88 8.82 5.05
CA VAL A 40 -5.49 8.33 5.16
C VAL A 40 -4.99 8.43 6.61
N ASN A 41 -5.40 9.46 7.37
CA ASN A 41 -4.93 9.61 8.74
C ASN A 41 -5.50 8.50 9.63
N LYS A 42 -6.79 8.17 9.44
CA LYS A 42 -7.43 7.07 10.15
C LYS A 42 -6.78 5.72 9.85
N GLU A 43 -6.39 5.49 8.60
CA GLU A 43 -5.67 4.27 8.20
C GLU A 43 -4.28 4.20 8.87
N LEU A 44 -3.56 5.33 8.94
CA LEU A 44 -2.27 5.41 9.61
C LEU A 44 -2.39 5.21 11.13
N GLU A 45 -3.44 5.73 11.77
CA GLU A 45 -3.73 5.48 13.18
C GLU A 45 -3.96 3.99 13.45
N LEU A 46 -4.77 3.33 12.62
CA LEU A 46 -4.98 1.88 12.70
C LEU A 46 -3.66 1.11 12.51
N ALA A 47 -2.84 1.49 11.52
CA ALA A 47 -1.56 0.84 11.28
C ALA A 47 -0.59 0.99 12.47
N ARG A 48 -0.65 2.11 13.22
CA ARG A 48 0.09 2.27 14.48
C ARG A 48 -0.47 1.39 15.59
N GLU A 49 -1.80 1.35 15.74
CA GLU A 49 -2.48 0.55 16.77
C GLU A 49 -2.16 -0.95 16.60
N TYR A 50 -2.21 -1.45 15.37
CA TYR A 50 -1.88 -2.83 15.04
C TYR A 50 -0.38 -3.13 14.96
N LYS A 51 0.49 -2.14 15.21
CA LYS A 51 1.95 -2.26 15.11
C LYS A 51 2.38 -2.89 13.77
N LEU A 52 1.86 -2.34 12.67
CA LEU A 52 2.14 -2.86 11.34
C LEU A 52 3.66 -2.85 11.08
N PRO A 53 4.26 -4.00 10.73
CA PRO A 53 5.67 -4.04 10.34
C PRO A 53 5.93 -3.13 9.13
N TYR A 54 7.11 -2.50 9.09
CA TYR A 54 7.47 -1.54 8.03
C TYR A 54 6.50 -0.36 7.91
N TYR A 55 5.98 0.14 9.04
CA TYR A 55 5.07 1.29 9.08
C TYR A 55 5.58 2.50 8.28
N GLU A 56 6.89 2.78 8.32
CA GLU A 56 7.48 3.90 7.57
C GLU A 56 7.34 3.73 6.05
N VAL A 57 7.53 2.51 5.54
CA VAL A 57 7.33 2.19 4.11
C VAL A 57 5.86 2.32 3.75
N TYR A 58 4.96 1.89 4.65
CA TYR A 58 3.52 2.03 4.46
C TYR A 58 3.07 3.50 4.45
N TYR A 59 3.62 4.32 5.35
CA TYR A 59 3.38 5.77 5.38
C TYR A 59 3.82 6.46 4.09
N GLU A 60 5.03 6.19 3.61
CA GLU A 60 5.52 6.80 2.36
C GLU A 60 4.70 6.36 1.14
N SER A 61 4.22 5.12 1.14
CA SER A 61 3.29 4.65 0.11
C SER A 61 2.01 5.49 0.13
N LEU A 62 1.36 5.62 1.28
CA LEU A 62 0.06 6.30 1.40
C LEU A 62 0.12 7.82 1.21
N VAL A 63 1.18 8.47 1.70
CA VAL A 63 1.30 9.93 1.70
C VAL A 63 2.02 10.45 0.47
N ASN A 64 3.11 9.80 0.07
CA ASN A 64 3.96 10.28 -1.02
C ASN A 64 3.72 9.53 -2.33
N GLY A 65 2.99 8.41 -2.31
CA GLY A 65 2.82 7.53 -3.47
C GLY A 65 4.12 6.85 -3.90
N ILE A 66 5.10 6.78 -3.00
CA ILE A 66 6.42 6.21 -3.27
C ILE A 66 6.39 4.76 -2.78
N HIS A 67 6.63 3.84 -3.71
CA HIS A 67 6.67 2.43 -3.40
C HIS A 67 8.11 1.93 -3.50
N HIS A 68 8.65 1.48 -2.37
CA HIS A 68 9.98 0.87 -2.28
C HIS A 68 9.91 -0.62 -2.62
N THR A 69 9.55 -0.94 -3.86
CA THR A 69 9.34 -2.34 -4.28
C THR A 69 10.62 -3.15 -4.39
N HIS A 70 11.76 -2.51 -4.63
CA HIS A 70 13.07 -3.16 -4.83
C HIS A 70 14.19 -2.55 -3.96
N ASN A 71 13.84 -1.85 -2.87
CA ASN A 71 14.82 -1.20 -2.01
C ASN A 71 15.27 -2.15 -0.87
N HIS A 72 16.06 -3.16 -1.23
CA HIS A 72 16.52 -4.17 -0.28
C HIS A 72 17.36 -3.60 0.87
N ASP A 73 18.10 -2.51 0.63
CA ASP A 73 18.94 -1.89 1.65
C ASP A 73 18.09 -1.15 2.70
N LEU A 74 17.07 -0.40 2.27
CA LEU A 74 16.11 0.25 3.17
C LEU A 74 15.34 -0.78 4.00
N LEU A 75 14.84 -1.84 3.34
CA LEU A 75 14.08 -2.89 4.03
C LEU A 75 14.96 -3.64 5.03
N ARG A 76 16.22 -3.91 4.71
CA ARG A 76 17.17 -4.52 5.65
C ARG A 76 17.44 -3.63 6.84
N ALA A 77 17.68 -2.33 6.64
CA ALA A 77 17.92 -1.39 7.73
C ALA A 77 16.75 -1.33 8.72
N ILE A 78 15.51 -1.25 8.21
CA ILE A 78 14.30 -1.26 9.06
C ILE A 78 14.16 -2.61 9.77
N SER A 79 14.41 -3.70 9.06
CA SER A 79 14.34 -5.05 9.64
C SER A 79 15.34 -5.28 10.77
N GLU A 80 16.55 -4.72 10.66
CA GLU A 80 17.58 -4.80 11.68
C GLU A 80 17.26 -3.88 12.87
N GLN A 81 16.72 -2.69 12.62
CA GLN A 81 16.31 -1.76 13.69
C GLN A 81 15.17 -2.32 14.56
N GLU A 82 14.19 -2.95 13.94
CA GLU A 82 12.97 -3.44 14.61
C GLU A 82 13.05 -4.94 14.99
N ASP A 83 14.21 -5.57 14.77
CA ASP A 83 14.52 -6.98 15.04
C ASP A 83 13.43 -7.98 14.58
N TYR A 84 12.90 -7.76 13.37
CA TYR A 84 11.81 -8.59 12.84
C TYR A 84 12.19 -10.07 12.69
N VAL A 85 13.48 -10.38 12.51
CA VAL A 85 13.96 -11.76 12.43
C VAL A 85 13.77 -12.50 13.75
N ALA A 86 14.01 -11.85 14.89
CA ALA A 86 13.75 -12.44 16.20
C ALA A 86 12.25 -12.66 16.43
N HIS A 87 11.41 -11.67 16.10
CA HIS A 87 9.95 -11.80 16.21
C HIS A 87 9.40 -12.95 15.34
N LEU A 88 9.96 -13.16 14.14
CA LEU A 88 9.58 -14.28 13.28
C LEU A 88 9.99 -15.63 13.89
N LYS A 89 11.20 -15.74 14.44
CA LYS A 89 11.64 -16.97 15.12
C LYS A 89 10.73 -17.32 16.29
N GLU A 90 10.38 -16.34 17.12
CA GLU A 90 9.45 -16.54 18.24
C GLU A 90 8.05 -16.98 17.76
N PHE A 91 7.59 -16.46 16.63
CA PHE A 91 6.31 -16.88 16.02
C PHE A 91 6.35 -18.34 15.53
N PHE A 92 7.45 -18.78 14.92
CA PHE A 92 7.59 -20.15 14.40
C PHE A 92 7.98 -21.21 15.44
N GLU A 93 8.46 -20.78 16.62
CA GLU A 93 8.76 -21.67 17.75
C GLU A 93 7.54 -21.97 18.65
N LYS A 94 6.38 -21.35 18.36
CA LYS A 94 5.07 -21.65 18.97
C LYS A 94 4.25 -22.62 18.12
#